data_AF-A0A939JKW4-F1
#
_entry.id   AF-A0A939JKW4-F1
#
_cell.length_a   1.000
_cell.length_b   1.000
_cell.length_c   1.000
_cell.angle_alpha   90.00
_cell.angle_beta   90.00
_cell.angle_gamma   90.00
#
_symmetry.space_group_name_H-M   'P 1'
#
loop_
_entity.id
_entity.type
_entity.pdbx_description
1 polymer ?
#
loop_
_entity_poly.entity_id
_entity_poly.type
_entity_poly.pdbx_seq_one_letter_code
_entity_poly.pdbx_strand_id
1 'polypeptide(L)' 'VPEGIISSFPVTTKDGKFEIVQGLEINDFSRARIDASVQELVEERDAVRELGLI' A
#
# COMPACT_ATOMS: atom_id res chain seq x y z
N VAL A 1 6.09 -0.06 0.95
CA VAL A 1 4.81 -0.71 1.28
C VAL A 1 5.06 -2.20 1.45
N PRO A 2 4.76 -2.80 2.62
CA PRO A 2 4.92 -4.23 2.85
C PRO A 2 4.07 -5.08 1.89
N GLU A 3 4.58 -6.24 1.52
CA GLU A 3 3.83 -7.22 0.74
C GLU A 3 2.58 -7.70 1.49
N GLY A 4 1.51 -8.00 0.75
CA GLY A 4 0.24 -8.47 1.33
C GLY A 4 -0.65 -7.39 1.92
N ILE A 5 -0.20 -6.13 1.97
CA ILE A 5 -1.03 -4.98 2.32
C ILE A 5 -1.70 -4.43 1.06
N ILE A 6 -3.03 -4.39 1.07
CA ILE A 6 -3.79 -3.66 0.06
C ILE A 6 -3.60 -2.17 0.33
N SER A 7 -2.91 -1.48 -0.58
CA SER A 7 -2.65 -0.04 -0.50
C SER A 7 -2.79 0.57 -1.89
N SER A 8 -3.13 1.85 -1.96
CA SER A 8 -3.29 2.56 -3.23
C SER A 8 -1.92 2.89 -3.84
N PHE A 9 -1.79 2.66 -5.15
CA PHE A 9 -0.59 2.96 -5.93
C PHE A 9 -0.96 3.72 -7.21
N PRO A 10 -0.03 4.51 -7.78
CA PRO A 10 -0.15 4.95 -9.16
C PRO A 10 -0.06 3.72 -10.07
N VAL A 11 -1.12 3.48 -10.83
CA VAL A 11 -1.21 2.34 -11.75
C VAL A 11 -1.62 2.80 -13.14
N THR A 12 -1.21 2.04 -14.15
CA THR A 12 -1.86 2.07 -15.47
C THR A 12 -2.77 0.85 -15.58
N THR A 13 -3.82 0.96 -16.41
CA THR A 13 -4.73 -0.15 -16.68
C THR A 13 -4.80 -0.41 -18.19
N LYS A 14 -4.80 -1.69 -18.55
CA LYS A 14 -4.95 -2.14 -19.94
C LYS A 14 -5.53 -3.54 -19.96
N ASP A 15 -6.52 -3.77 -20.82
CA ASP A 15 -7.14 -5.09 -21.05
C ASP A 15 -7.60 -5.80 -19.76
N GLY A 16 -8.19 -5.04 -18.82
CA GLY A 16 -8.69 -5.55 -17.54
C GLY A 16 -7.60 -5.88 -16.50
N LYS A 17 -6.35 -5.56 -16.79
CA LYS A 17 -5.20 -5.73 -15.88
C LYS A 17 -4.66 -4.37 -15.46
N PHE A 18 -4.04 -4.32 -14.28
CA PHE A 18 -3.33 -3.15 -13.79
C PHE A 18 -1.85 -3.47 -13.56
N GLU A 19 -1.00 -2.46 -13.70
CA GLU A 19 0.42 -2.53 -13.37
C GLU A 19 0.82 -1.28 -12.57
N ILE A 20 1.62 -1.46 -11.51
CA ILE A 20 2.14 -0.35 -10.71
C ILE A 20 3.23 0.36 -11.49
N VAL A 21 3.13 1.69 -11.57
CA VAL A 21 4.15 2.54 -12.18
C VAL A 21 5.42 2.50 -11.33
N GLN A 22 6.51 2.02 -11.92
CA GLN A 22 7.83 1.90 -11.27
C GLN A 22 8.71 3.13 -11.57
N GLY A 23 9.78 3.30 -10.79
CA GLY A 23 10.82 4.30 -11.06
C GLY A 23 10.45 5.75 -10.69
N LEU A 24 9.41 5.95 -9.88
CA LEU A 24 9.06 7.28 -9.35
C LEU A 24 10.00 7.67 -8.22
N GLU A 25 10.62 8.85 -8.35
CA GLU A 25 11.32 9.47 -7.24
C GLU A 25 10.32 9.96 -6.20
N ILE A 26 10.56 9.60 -4.94
CA ILE A 26 9.72 9.97 -3.81
C ILE A 26 10.56 10.82 -2.87
N ASN A 27 10.22 12.10 -2.75
CA ASN A 27 10.89 12.99 -1.81
C ASN A 27 10.52 12.66 -0.35
N ASP A 28 11.26 13.22 0.60
CA ASP A 28 11.13 12.92 2.03
C ASP A 28 9.73 13.25 2.59
N PHE A 29 9.13 14.35 2.14
CA PHE A 29 7.78 14.74 2.54
C PHE A 29 6.74 13.69 2.13
N SER A 30 6.78 13.28 0.85
CA SER A 30 5.90 12.24 0.32
C SER A 30 6.15 10.89 0.99
N ARG A 31 7.42 10.52 1.21
CA ARG A 31 7.81 9.27 1.88
C ARG A 31 7.20 9.17 3.27
N ALA A 32 7.34 10.21 4.09
CA ALA A 32 6.81 10.22 5.45
C ALA A 32 5.28 10.05 5.49
N ARG A 33 4.55 10.67 4.54
CA ARG A 33 3.08 10.54 4.45
C ARG A 33 2.65 9.14 3.98
N ILE A 34 3.38 8.56 3.02
CA ILE A 34 3.14 7.19 2.55
C ILE A 34 3.37 6.21 3.70
N ASP A 35 4.49 6.32 4.41
CA ASP A 35 4.86 5.39 5.47
C ASP A 35 3.87 5.44 6.64
N ALA A 36 3.39 6.64 7.01
CA ALA A 36 2.36 6.79 8.04
C ALA A 36 1.04 6.12 7.66
N SER A 37 0.55 6.31 6.41
CA SER A 37 -0.69 5.67 5.95
C SER A 37 -0.55 4.15 5.83
N VAL A 38 0.63 3.67 5.41
CA VAL A 38 0.90 2.24 5.32
C VAL A 38 0.98 1.59 6.71
N GLN A 39 1.49 2.30 7.71
CA GLN A 39 1.52 1.83 9.08
C GLN A 39 0.09 1.63 9.63
N GLU A 40 -0.83 2.58 9.38
CA GLU A 40 -2.26 2.42 9.72
C GLU A 40 -2.86 1.14 9.09
N LEU A 41 -2.60 0.89 7.79
CA LEU A 41 -3.10 -0.31 7.11
C LEU A 41 -2.53 -1.61 7.68
N VAL A 42 -1.28 -1.59 8.16
CA VAL A 42 -0.66 -2.74 8.84
C VAL A 42 -1.36 -3.00 10.18
N GLU A 43 -1.65 -1.96 10.94
CA GLU A 43 -2.38 -2.06 12.20
C GLU A 43 -3.81 -2.59 11.99
N GLU A 44 -4.51 -2.13 10.95
CA GLU A 44 -5.82 -2.66 10.57
C GLU A 44 -5.76 -4.15 10.19
N ARG A 45 -4.76 -4.55 9.39
CA ARG A 45 -4.53 -5.97 9.04
C ARG A 45 -4.30 -6.81 10.29
N ASP A 46 -3.46 -6.33 11.21
CA ASP A 46 -3.12 -7.07 12.42
C ASP A 46 -4.34 -7.18 13.36
N ALA A 47 -5.17 -6.14 13.45
CA ALA A 47 -6.43 -6.19 14.17
C ALA A 47 -7.39 -7.26 13.60
N VAL A 48 -7.56 -7.36 12.28
CA VAL A 48 -8.43 -8.40 11.69
C VAL A 48 -7.83 -9.81 11.81
N ARG A 49 -6.50 -9.93 11.84
CA ARG A 49 -5.81 -11.19 12.13
C ARG A 49 -6.05 -11.65 13.57
N GLU A 50 -6.00 -10.73 14.54
CA GLU A 50 -6.32 -11.04 15.95
C GLU A 50 -7.77 -11.53 16.12
N LEU A 51 -8.69 -11.06 15.27
CA LEU A 51 -10.08 -11.53 15.21
C LEU A 51 -10.24 -12.87 14.47
N GLY A 52 -9.17 -13.43 13.89
CA GLY A 52 -9.20 -14.68 13.12
C GLY A 52 -9.91 -14.58 11.78
N LEU A 53 -9.99 -13.38 11.19
CA LEU A 53 -10.63 -13.15 9.90
C LEU A 53 -9.71 -13.42 8.70
N ILE A 54 -8.39 -13.46 8.94
CA ILE A 54 -7.33 -13.82 7.98
C ILE A 54 -6.17 -14.54 8.67
#